data_AF-A0A977NL65-F1
#
_entry.id   AF-A0A977NL65-F1
#
_cell.length_a   1.000
_cell.length_b   1.000
_cell.length_c   1.000
_cell.angle_alpha   90.00
_cell.angle_beta   90.00
_cell.angle_gamma   90.00
#
_symmetry.space_group_name_H-M   'P 1'
#
loop_
_entity.id
_entity.type
_entity.pdbx_description
1 polymer ?
#
loop_
_entity_poly.entity_id
_entity_poly.type
_entity_poly.pdbx_seq_one_letter_code
_entity_poly.pdbx_strand_id
1 'polypeptide(L)'
;MARVPDQTRNSVAKDMARELGLPFSNSYGYVFKELEECLVPNGIVQESGRKKTKMGPRALQESGIPSFRLTDAGMLVAASLDELELEKRVEMVEKCLASKATANPGEFPFYESVLAWFRSDPKVTLQLIETGVSEFIEGRIAHPIIPLLEEERGHSGRGIDRKGKGRRAG
;
A
#
# COMPACT_ATOMS: atom_id res chain seq x y z
N MET A 1 1.97 18.48 -3.85
CA MET A 1 1.28 17.18 -4.06
C MET A 1 -0.14 17.30 -3.51
N ALA A 2 -1.16 17.12 -4.33
CA ALA A 2 -2.55 17.18 -3.87
C ALA A 2 -2.80 16.00 -2.93
N ARG A 3 -3.02 16.28 -1.64
CA ARG A 3 -3.34 15.29 -0.62
C ARG A 3 -4.70 14.70 -0.99
N VAL A 4 -4.77 13.43 -1.43
CA VAL A 4 -6.05 12.72 -1.63
C VAL A 4 -6.87 12.93 -0.35
N PRO A 5 -8.07 13.51 -0.39
CA PRO A 5 -8.79 13.84 0.85
C PRO A 5 -9.11 12.56 1.61
N ASP A 6 -8.80 12.55 2.92
CA ASP A 6 -9.13 11.41 3.76
C ASP A 6 -10.65 11.17 3.70
N GLN A 7 -11.06 9.94 3.40
CA GLN A 7 -12.47 9.63 3.20
C GLN A 7 -13.14 9.30 4.53
N THR A 8 -14.33 9.83 4.74
CA THR A 8 -15.12 9.45 5.91
C THR A 8 -15.82 8.13 5.66
N ARG A 9 -16.14 7.39 6.72
CA ARG A 9 -16.97 6.17 6.62
C ARG A 9 -18.26 6.40 5.84
N ASN A 10 -18.90 7.56 6.06
CA ASN A 10 -20.14 7.93 5.40
C ASN A 10 -19.96 8.15 3.90
N SER A 11 -18.88 8.81 3.47
CA SER A 11 -18.60 8.98 2.03
C SER A 11 -18.36 7.62 1.34
N VAL A 12 -17.54 6.76 1.94
CA VAL A 12 -17.29 5.40 1.40
C VAL A 12 -18.58 4.58 1.32
N ALA A 13 -19.42 4.63 2.35
CA ALA A 13 -20.70 3.92 2.36
C ALA A 13 -21.69 4.44 1.30
N LYS A 14 -21.71 5.76 1.03
CA LYS A 14 -22.52 6.35 -0.04
C LYS A 14 -22.03 5.91 -1.42
N ASP A 15 -20.72 5.89 -1.61
CA ASP A 15 -20.11 5.43 -2.87
C ASP A 15 -20.45 3.95 -3.11
N MET A 16 -20.25 3.09 -2.11
CA MET A 16 -20.60 1.67 -2.17
C MET A 16 -22.11 1.44 -2.43
N ALA A 17 -22.99 2.18 -1.74
CA ALA A 17 -24.44 2.08 -1.96
C ALA A 17 -24.83 2.42 -3.41
N ARG A 18 -24.20 3.45 -3.99
CA ARG A 18 -24.43 3.87 -5.37
C ARG A 18 -23.87 2.88 -6.38
N GLU A 19 -22.66 2.37 -6.17
CA GLU A 19 -22.00 1.45 -7.09
C GLU A 19 -22.65 0.06 -7.10
N LEU A 20 -23.06 -0.44 -5.93
CA LEU A 20 -23.61 -1.79 -5.78
C LEU A 20 -25.15 -1.82 -5.76
N GLY A 21 -25.82 -0.66 -5.81
CA GLY A 21 -27.30 -0.58 -5.75
C GLY A 21 -27.90 -1.05 -4.42
N LEU A 22 -27.16 -0.96 -3.32
CA LEU A 22 -27.57 -1.44 -2.00
C LEU A 22 -28.19 -0.32 -1.14
N PRO A 23 -29.09 -0.64 -0.18
CA PRO A 23 -29.55 0.33 0.80
C PRO A 23 -28.40 0.93 1.60
N PHE A 24 -28.43 2.25 1.83
CA PHE A 24 -27.37 2.95 2.57
C PHE A 24 -27.11 2.36 3.97
N SER A 25 -28.16 1.90 4.67
CA SER A 25 -28.02 1.24 5.97
C SER A 25 -27.13 0.00 5.92
N ASN A 26 -27.24 -0.77 4.84
CA ASN A 26 -26.49 -2.01 4.66
C ASN A 26 -25.05 -1.70 4.27
N SER A 27 -24.84 -0.81 3.29
CA SER A 27 -23.50 -0.37 2.89
C SER A 27 -22.73 0.27 4.06
N TYR A 28 -23.40 1.07 4.88
CA TYR A 28 -22.79 1.65 6.07
C TYR A 28 -22.37 0.57 7.08
N GLY A 29 -23.23 -0.43 7.32
CA GLY A 29 -22.92 -1.57 8.20
C GLY A 29 -21.73 -2.38 7.71
N TYR A 30 -21.66 -2.68 6.40
CA TYR A 30 -20.54 -3.39 5.80
C TYR A 30 -19.24 -2.59 5.90
N VAL A 31 -19.24 -1.32 5.49
CA VAL A 31 -18.06 -0.46 5.58
C VAL A 31 -17.60 -0.30 7.02
N PHE A 32 -18.51 -0.17 7.98
CA PHE A 32 -18.16 -0.13 9.40
C PHE A 32 -17.43 -1.39 9.85
N LYS A 33 -18.02 -2.54 9.56
CA LYS A 33 -17.49 -3.84 9.95
C LYS A 33 -16.11 -4.08 9.33
N GLU A 34 -15.99 -3.88 8.02
CA GLU A 34 -14.70 -4.06 7.31
C GLU A 34 -13.62 -3.13 7.83
N LEU A 35 -13.93 -1.85 8.07
CA LEU A 35 -12.93 -0.91 8.59
C LEU A 35 -12.46 -1.30 10.00
N GLU A 36 -13.39 -1.56 10.92
CA GLU A 36 -13.05 -1.77 12.34
C GLU A 36 -12.55 -3.19 12.64
N GLU A 37 -13.04 -4.20 11.93
CA GLU A 37 -12.69 -5.60 12.20
C GLU A 37 -11.54 -6.12 11.32
N CYS A 38 -11.36 -5.56 10.11
CA CYS A 38 -10.39 -6.09 9.14
C CYS A 38 -9.33 -5.04 8.75
N LEU A 39 -9.72 -3.94 8.10
CA LEU A 39 -8.78 -3.07 7.40
C LEU A 39 -7.88 -2.25 8.34
N VAL A 40 -8.45 -1.70 9.43
CA VAL A 40 -7.67 -0.93 10.40
C VAL A 40 -6.80 -1.84 11.28
N PRO A 41 -7.30 -2.95 11.86
CA PRO A 41 -6.48 -3.85 12.67
C PRO A 41 -5.28 -4.45 11.92
N ASN A 42 -5.45 -4.77 10.63
CA ASN A 42 -4.38 -5.32 9.79
C ASN A 42 -3.46 -4.25 9.18
N GLY A 43 -3.62 -2.98 9.54
CA GLY A 43 -2.76 -1.89 9.07
C GLY A 43 -2.87 -1.60 7.57
N ILE A 44 -3.94 -2.07 6.91
CA ILE A 44 -4.24 -1.79 5.49
C ILE A 44 -4.76 -0.35 5.36
N VAL A 45 -5.55 0.09 6.33
CA VAL A 45 -6.11 1.44 6.40
C VAL A 45 -5.67 2.12 7.70
N GLN A 46 -5.29 3.40 7.59
CA GLN A 46 -5.02 4.26 8.74
C GLN A 46 -6.23 5.16 9.00
N GLU A 47 -6.71 5.14 10.25
CA GLU A 47 -7.69 6.11 10.76
C GLU A 47 -6.97 7.40 11.20
N SER A 48 -7.54 8.54 10.83
CA SER A 48 -7.15 9.89 11.22
C SER A 48 -8.39 10.67 11.66
N GLY A 49 -8.19 11.85 12.25
CA GLY A 49 -9.30 12.77 12.58
C GLY A 49 -10.14 12.39 13.80
N ARG A 50 -10.05 11.16 14.33
CA ARG A 50 -10.70 10.78 15.59
C ARG A 50 -10.01 11.44 16.78
N LYS A 51 -10.62 12.47 17.36
CA LYS A 51 -10.20 13.00 18.68
C LYS A 51 -10.76 12.11 19.78
N LYS A 52 -9.91 11.69 20.72
CA LYS A 52 -10.36 10.93 21.90
C LYS A 52 -11.38 11.77 22.67
N THR A 53 -12.56 11.18 22.92
CA THR A 53 -13.56 11.73 23.83
C THR A 53 -12.92 11.86 25.21
N LYS A 54 -12.68 13.10 25.67
CA LYS A 54 -12.20 13.33 27.03
C LYS A 54 -13.38 13.15 27.99
N MET A 55 -13.12 12.71 29.21
CA MET A 55 -14.14 12.78 30.26
C MET A 55 -14.50 14.24 30.52
N GLY A 56 -15.76 14.61 30.32
CA GLY A 56 -16.26 15.98 30.46
C GLY A 56 -17.53 16.25 29.64
N PRO A 57 -18.16 17.43 29.78
CA PRO A 57 -19.40 17.77 29.09
C PRO A 57 -19.27 17.68 27.56
N ARG A 58 -20.11 16.86 26.91
CA ARG A 58 -20.07 16.61 25.45
C ARG A 58 -20.13 17.90 24.62
N ALA A 59 -20.83 18.92 25.11
CA ALA A 59 -20.95 20.23 24.46
C ALA A 59 -19.62 21.01 24.36
N LEU A 60 -18.62 20.67 25.19
CA LEU A 60 -17.31 21.32 25.23
C LEU A 60 -16.22 20.48 24.55
N GLN A 61 -16.59 19.36 23.92
CA GLN A 61 -15.63 18.47 23.28
C GLN A 61 -15.53 18.78 21.78
N GLU A 62 -14.31 19.02 21.31
CA GLU A 62 -14.02 19.02 19.87
C GLU A 62 -14.05 17.58 19.35
N SER A 63 -15.16 17.16 18.76
CA SER A 63 -15.25 15.88 18.03
C SER A 63 -14.72 16.06 16.61
N GLY A 64 -13.58 15.47 16.30
CA GLY A 64 -13.15 15.32 14.92
C GLY A 64 -13.91 14.18 14.22
N ILE A 65 -14.16 14.33 12.91
CA ILE A 65 -14.80 13.29 12.10
C ILE A 65 -13.72 12.27 11.71
N PRO A 66 -13.88 10.97 12.02
CA PRO A 66 -12.98 9.93 11.56
C PRO A 66 -12.85 9.92 10.05
N SER A 67 -11.61 9.88 9.59
CA SER A 67 -11.24 9.83 8.19
C SER A 67 -10.23 8.71 7.96
N PHE A 68 -10.30 8.07 6.80
CA PHE A 68 -9.59 6.84 6.51
C PHE A 68 -8.77 7.02 5.23
N ARG A 69 -7.58 6.41 5.22
CA ARG A 69 -6.67 6.39 4.06
C ARG A 69 -5.94 5.05 3.99
N LEU A 70 -5.70 4.55 2.79
CA LEU A 70 -4.79 3.42 2.57
C LEU A 70 -3.38 3.73 3.09
N THR A 71 -2.77 2.77 3.77
CA THR A 71 -1.35 2.79 4.08
C THR A 71 -0.52 2.40 2.85
N ASP A 72 0.81 2.48 2.94
CA ASP A 72 1.70 1.92 1.91
C ASP A 72 1.41 0.43 1.65
N ALA A 73 1.21 -0.35 2.72
CA ALA A 73 0.81 -1.74 2.60
C ALA A 73 -0.58 -1.88 1.97
N GLY A 74 -1.55 -1.04 2.35
CA GLY A 74 -2.88 -1.06 1.77
C GLY A 74 -2.92 -0.67 0.30
N MET A 75 -2.04 0.21 -0.17
CA MET A 75 -1.87 0.49 -1.60
C MET A 75 -1.38 -0.73 -2.36
N LEU A 76 -0.46 -1.52 -1.78
CA LEU A 76 0.03 -2.74 -2.41
C LEU A 76 -1.01 -3.87 -2.40
N VAL A 77 -1.80 -4.00 -1.33
CA VAL A 77 -2.95 -4.92 -1.27
C VAL A 77 -4.02 -4.53 -2.30
N ALA A 78 -4.30 -3.24 -2.47
CA ALA A 78 -5.19 -2.78 -3.53
C ALA A 78 -4.59 -3.08 -4.92
N ALA A 79 -3.30 -2.85 -5.11
CA ALA A 79 -2.61 -3.11 -6.38
C ALA A 79 -2.54 -4.60 -6.77
N SER A 80 -2.83 -5.54 -5.86
CA SER A 80 -2.97 -6.97 -6.18
C SER A 80 -4.39 -7.39 -6.56
N LEU A 81 -5.37 -6.48 -6.54
CA LEU A 81 -6.73 -6.77 -6.99
C LEU A 81 -6.80 -6.74 -8.52
N ASP A 82 -7.25 -7.84 -9.10
CA ASP A 82 -7.36 -7.99 -10.55
C ASP A 82 -8.49 -7.16 -11.16
N GLU A 83 -9.45 -6.71 -10.36
CA GLU A 83 -10.52 -5.82 -10.77
C GLU A 83 -10.05 -4.38 -11.01
N LEU A 84 -8.83 -4.02 -10.58
CA LEU A 84 -8.25 -2.72 -10.86
C LEU A 84 -7.47 -2.72 -12.18
N GLU A 85 -7.72 -1.70 -13.00
CA GLU A 85 -6.96 -1.42 -14.21
C GLU A 85 -5.45 -1.38 -13.94
N LEU A 86 -4.66 -1.93 -14.87
CA LEU A 86 -3.22 -2.07 -14.73
C LEU A 86 -2.53 -0.74 -14.42
N GLU A 87 -2.95 0.35 -15.04
CA GLU A 87 -2.40 1.68 -14.84
C GLU A 87 -2.57 2.15 -13.39
N LYS A 88 -3.71 1.85 -12.76
CA LYS A 88 -3.98 2.20 -11.36
C LYS A 88 -3.14 1.34 -10.41
N ARG A 89 -3.01 0.04 -10.70
CA ARG A 89 -2.16 -0.89 -9.94
C ARG A 89 -0.71 -0.41 -9.97
N VAL A 90 -0.21 -0.03 -11.14
CA VAL A 90 1.12 0.55 -11.36
C VAL A 90 1.30 1.84 -10.56
N GLU A 91 0.37 2.78 -10.66
CA GLU A 91 0.42 4.06 -9.94
C GLU A 91 0.52 3.87 -8.40
N MET A 92 -0.21 2.90 -7.85
CA MET A 92 -0.18 2.58 -6.42
C MET A 92 1.18 2.06 -5.96
N VAL A 93 1.79 1.14 -6.72
CA VAL A 93 3.13 0.61 -6.42
C VAL A 93 4.19 1.70 -6.53
N GLU A 94 4.14 2.53 -7.57
CA GLU A 94 5.06 3.65 -7.74
C GLU A 94 4.99 4.65 -6.57
N LYS A 95 3.78 5.00 -6.13
CA LYS A 95 3.58 5.87 -4.95
C LYS A 95 4.20 5.26 -3.70
N CYS A 96 4.01 3.96 -3.49
CA CYS A 96 4.61 3.26 -2.35
C CYS A 96 6.15 3.30 -2.43
N LEU A 97 6.74 2.98 -3.58
CA LEU A 97 8.19 3.00 -3.77
C LEU A 97 8.77 4.42 -3.60
N ALA A 98 8.12 5.44 -4.16
CA ALA A 98 8.54 6.84 -4.00
C ALA A 98 8.45 7.31 -2.54
N SER A 99 7.43 6.88 -1.80
CA SER A 99 7.31 7.11 -0.35
C SER A 99 8.51 6.52 0.41
N LYS A 100 8.87 5.27 0.12
CA LYS A 100 10.04 4.59 0.73
C LYS A 100 11.37 5.25 0.37
N ALA A 101 11.54 5.69 -0.88
CA ALA A 101 12.73 6.41 -1.35
C ALA A 101 12.90 7.74 -0.61
N THR A 102 11.79 8.47 -0.39
CA THR A 102 11.78 9.74 0.35
C THR A 102 12.09 9.53 1.84
N ALA A 103 11.57 8.45 2.43
CA ALA A 103 11.81 8.10 3.83
C ALA A 103 13.24 7.59 4.10
N ASN A 104 13.93 7.04 3.07
CA ASN A 104 15.27 6.48 3.19
C ASN A 104 16.23 7.08 2.15
N PRO A 105 16.67 8.35 2.31
CA PRO A 105 17.51 9.03 1.32
C PRO A 105 18.85 8.30 1.04
N GLY A 106 19.39 7.56 2.01
CA GLY A 106 20.61 6.78 1.85
C GLY A 106 20.48 5.56 0.92
N GLU A 107 19.26 5.04 0.74
CA GLU A 107 18.95 3.94 -0.19
C GLU A 107 18.28 4.44 -1.47
N PHE A 108 18.26 5.76 -1.72
CA PHE A 108 17.61 6.34 -2.89
C PHE A 108 18.03 5.68 -4.23
N PRO A 109 19.33 5.43 -4.51
CA PRO A 109 19.73 4.75 -5.75
C PRO A 109 19.16 3.33 -5.90
N PHE A 110 18.95 2.63 -4.79
CA PHE A 110 18.34 1.30 -4.79
C PHE A 110 16.84 1.39 -5.11
N TYR A 111 16.11 2.31 -4.48
CA TYR A 111 14.69 2.49 -4.81
C TYR A 111 14.46 2.97 -6.25
N GLU A 112 15.36 3.79 -6.80
CA GLU A 112 15.33 4.16 -8.22
C GLU A 112 15.57 2.95 -9.14
N SER A 113 16.46 2.02 -8.78
CA SER A 113 16.66 0.79 -9.58
C SER A 113 15.43 -0.12 -9.54
N VAL A 114 14.82 -0.30 -8.36
CA VAL A 114 13.55 -1.03 -8.19
C VAL A 114 12.45 -0.39 -9.03
N LEU A 115 12.32 0.95 -9.00
CA LEU A 115 11.34 1.68 -9.81
C LEU A 115 11.58 1.50 -11.32
N ALA A 116 12.83 1.56 -11.76
CA ALA A 116 13.19 1.34 -13.16
C ALA A 116 12.84 -0.09 -13.61
N TRP A 117 13.14 -1.09 -12.78
CA TRP A 117 12.77 -2.48 -13.05
C TRP A 117 11.25 -2.66 -13.10
N PHE A 118 10.53 -2.13 -12.11
CA PHE A 118 9.07 -2.13 -12.06
C PHE A 118 8.45 -1.57 -13.35
N ARG A 119 8.95 -0.44 -13.84
CA ARG A 119 8.49 0.18 -15.08
C ARG A 119 8.82 -0.63 -16.33
N SER A 120 9.94 -1.34 -16.33
CA SER A 120 10.38 -2.14 -17.47
C SER A 120 9.56 -3.41 -17.65
N ASP A 121 9.15 -4.05 -16.55
CA ASP A 121 8.31 -5.25 -16.57
C ASP A 121 7.26 -5.24 -15.43
N PRO A 122 6.17 -4.47 -15.60
CA PRO A 122 5.12 -4.35 -14.58
C PRO A 122 4.43 -5.68 -14.28
N LYS A 123 4.34 -6.59 -15.25
CA LYS A 123 3.62 -7.86 -15.07
C LYS A 123 4.37 -8.79 -14.12
N VAL A 124 5.66 -8.99 -14.34
CA VAL A 124 6.49 -9.84 -13.48
C VAL A 124 6.61 -9.23 -12.08
N THR A 125 6.80 -7.91 -12.01
CA THR A 125 6.96 -7.24 -10.71
C THR A 125 5.65 -7.19 -9.91
N LEU A 126 4.49 -7.10 -10.56
CA LEU A 126 3.19 -7.24 -9.88
C LEU A 126 2.96 -8.64 -9.31
N GLN A 127 3.43 -9.70 -9.97
CA GLN A 127 3.35 -11.07 -9.41
C GLN A 127 4.15 -11.20 -8.10
N LEU A 128 5.29 -10.52 -7.99
CA LEU A 128 6.05 -10.45 -6.73
C LEU A 128 5.29 -9.68 -5.66
N ILE A 129 4.57 -8.61 -6.02
CA ILE A 129 3.68 -7.90 -5.11
C ILE A 129 2.52 -8.79 -4.65
N GLU A 130 1.88 -9.54 -5.55
CA GLU A 130 0.81 -10.48 -5.21
C GLU A 130 1.30 -11.56 -4.22
N THR A 131 2.49 -12.10 -4.46
CA THR A 131 3.15 -13.04 -3.54
C THR A 131 3.38 -12.38 -2.18
N GLY A 132 3.93 -11.17 -2.17
CA GLY A 132 4.15 -10.40 -0.94
C GLY A 132 2.86 -10.06 -0.19
N VAL A 133 1.77 -9.75 -0.89
CA VAL A 133 0.46 -9.52 -0.27
C VAL A 133 -0.05 -10.78 0.40
N SER A 134 0.05 -11.94 -0.27
CA SER A 134 -0.34 -13.23 0.32
C SER A 134 0.44 -13.53 1.61
N GLU A 135 1.77 -13.42 1.56
CA GLU A 135 2.62 -13.62 2.74
C GLU A 135 2.38 -12.61 3.86
N PHE A 136 2.07 -11.36 3.51
CA PHE A 136 1.74 -10.32 4.47
C PHE A 136 0.41 -10.59 5.18
N ILE A 137 -0.63 -11.00 4.44
CA ILE A 137 -1.94 -11.35 5.01
C ILE A 137 -1.82 -12.58 5.93
N GLU A 138 -0.97 -13.54 5.58
CA GLU A 138 -0.67 -14.71 6.42
C GLU A 138 0.23 -14.38 7.63
N GLY A 139 0.71 -13.14 7.75
CA GLY A 139 1.59 -12.70 8.85
C GLY A 139 3.01 -13.26 8.77
N ARG A 140 3.44 -13.80 7.61
CA ARG A 140 4.79 -14.34 7.40
C ARG A 140 5.84 -13.24 7.23
N ILE A 141 5.44 -12.11 6.64
CA ILE A 141 6.31 -10.96 6.40
C ILE A 141 5.69 -9.67 6.94
N ALA A 142 6.53 -8.68 7.25
CA ALA A 142 6.09 -7.43 7.86
C ALA A 142 5.52 -6.40 6.88
N HIS A 143 5.82 -6.52 5.58
CA HIS A 143 5.33 -5.58 4.56
C HIS A 143 5.26 -6.27 3.19
N PRO A 144 4.19 -6.05 2.41
CA PRO A 144 3.98 -6.75 1.13
C PRO A 144 4.97 -6.39 0.01
N ILE A 145 5.89 -5.44 0.24
CA ILE A 145 6.88 -5.00 -0.76
C ILE A 145 8.15 -5.85 -0.72
N ILE A 146 8.35 -6.64 0.33
CA ILE A 146 9.61 -7.31 0.64
C ILE A 146 10.07 -8.22 -0.52
N PRO A 147 9.23 -9.10 -1.10
CA PRO A 147 9.69 -9.98 -2.19
C PRO A 147 10.23 -9.22 -3.40
N LEU A 148 9.62 -8.08 -3.75
CA LEU A 148 10.12 -7.23 -4.83
C LEU A 148 11.50 -6.65 -4.51
N LEU A 149 11.70 -6.17 -3.29
CA LEU A 149 12.99 -5.60 -2.87
C LEU A 149 14.09 -6.66 -2.79
N GLU A 150 13.77 -7.86 -2.31
CA GLU A 150 14.72 -8.96 -2.21
C GLU A 150 15.16 -9.47 -3.59
N GLU A 151 14.22 -9.60 -4.53
CA GLU A 151 14.54 -10.03 -5.89
C GLU A 151 15.46 -9.02 -6.60
N GLU A 152 15.24 -7.71 -6.45
CA GLU A 152 16.12 -6.68 -7.01
C GLU A 152 17.53 -6.70 -6.36
N ARG A 153 17.60 -6.90 -5.04
CA ARG A 153 18.89 -7.07 -4.33
C ARG A 153 19.65 -8.28 -4.87
N GLY A 154 18.94 -9.38 -5.16
CA GLY A 154 19.50 -10.57 -5.81
C GLY A 154 19.93 -10.36 -7.27
N HIS A 155 19.25 -9.48 -8.02
CA HIS A 155 19.65 -9.09 -9.38
C HIS A 155 20.94 -8.25 -9.38
N SER A 156 21.06 -7.28 -8.48
CA SER A 156 22.25 -6.43 -8.36
C SER A 156 23.51 -7.21 -7.96
N GLY A 157 23.37 -8.21 -7.08
CA GLY A 157 24.48 -9.11 -6.70
C GLY A 157 24.97 -10.03 -7.82
N ARG A 158 24.08 -10.49 -8.71
CA ARG A 158 24.42 -11.38 -9.85
C ARG A 158 25.21 -10.67 -10.97
N GLY A 159 25.22 -9.34 -11.00
CA GLY A 159 25.98 -8.54 -11.98
C GLY A 159 27.49 -8.45 -11.71
N ILE A 160 27.92 -8.70 -10.47
CA ILE A 160 29.33 -8.50 -10.05
C ILE A 160 30.21 -9.72 -10.41
N ASP A 161 29.64 -10.92 -10.45
CA ASP A 161 30.40 -12.17 -10.66
C ASP A 161 30.79 -12.46 -12.13
N ARG A 162 30.30 -11.70 -13.11
CA ARG A 162 30.63 -11.93 -14.53
C ARG A 162 31.83 -11.14 -15.06
N LYS A 163 32.44 -10.23 -14.27
CA LYS A 163 33.61 -9.42 -14.70
C LYS A 163 34.98 -9.94 -14.22
N GLY A 164 35.03 -11.10 -13.57
CA GLY A 164 36.25 -11.61 -12.90
C GLY A 164 36.91 -12.85 -13.49
N LYS A 165 36.68 -13.23 -14.76
CA LYS A 165 37.37 -14.39 -15.36
C LYS A 165 37.69 -14.16 -16.84
N GLY A 166 38.81 -13.51 -17.09
CA GLY A 166 39.27 -13.24 -18.45
C GLY A 166 40.68 -12.69 -18.54
N ARG A 167 41.66 -13.59 -18.48
CA ARG A 167 43.05 -13.48 -18.98
C ARG A 167 44.05 -12.64 -18.17
N ARG A 168 44.82 -13.35 -17.34
CA ARG A 168 46.25 -13.07 -17.13
C ARG A 168 47.07 -14.30 -17.51
N ALA A 169 48.12 -14.01 -18.28
CA ALA A 169 49.41 -14.68 -18.41
C ALA A 169 49.49 -16.06 -19.09
N GLY A 170 50.43 -16.14 -20.04
CA GLY A 170 50.93 -17.37 -20.66
C GLY A 170 51.21 -17.18 -22.14
#